data_AF-E5VK16-F1
#
_entry.id   AF-E5VK16-F1
#
_cell.length_a   1.000
_cell.length_b   1.000
_cell.length_c   1.000
_cell.angle_alpha   90.00
_cell.angle_beta   90.00
_cell.angle_gamma   90.00
#
_symmetry.space_group_name_H-M   'P 1'
#
loop_
_entity.id
_entity.type
_entity.pdbx_description
1 polymer ?
#
loop_
_entity_poly.entity_id
_entity_poly.type
_entity_poly.pdbx_seq_one_letter_code
_entity_poly.pdbx_strand_id
1 'polypeptide(L)'
;MKFFDAVVNFTLLDNLINKLLKDSREGGNSYVISKLLKVNVEIKKGDEKMKNTMKAAFACAKQIVDKKDGNKPRVSDTKLKSYCTKLINAIILDDYDQFQKILINLSNYAEVPCGFAYDLFEDFEGNKEIAYTFVNSLNRYKNNNQEGKDNE
;
A
#
# COMPACT_ATOMS: atom_id res chain seq x y z
N MET A 1 1.19 -24.21 10.08
CA MET A 1 -0.07 -24.80 9.61
C MET A 1 -1.21 -23.81 9.87
N LYS A 2 -1.26 -22.70 9.10
CA LYS A 2 -2.24 -21.59 9.28
C LYS A 2 -2.64 -20.95 7.95
N PHE A 3 -1.76 -20.96 6.95
CA PHE A 3 -2.03 -20.41 5.61
C PHE A 3 -2.99 -21.29 4.79
N PHE A 4 -2.72 -22.60 4.68
CA PHE A 4 -3.61 -23.52 3.95
C PHE A 4 -5.01 -23.56 4.55
N ASP A 5 -5.14 -23.54 5.88
CA ASP A 5 -6.45 -23.51 6.54
C ASP A 5 -7.21 -22.22 6.23
N ALA A 6 -6.54 -21.05 6.21
CA ALA A 6 -7.20 -19.79 5.85
C ALA A 6 -7.70 -19.80 4.40
N VAL A 7 -6.89 -20.32 3.46
CA VAL A 7 -7.28 -20.44 2.05
C VAL A 7 -8.43 -21.43 1.86
N VAL A 8 -8.37 -22.61 2.50
CA VAL A 8 -9.41 -23.64 2.43
C VAL A 8 -10.72 -23.17 3.08
N ASN A 9 -10.63 -22.36 4.13
CA ASN A 9 -11.78 -21.80 4.84
C ASN A 9 -12.24 -20.45 4.29
N PHE A 10 -11.76 -20.01 3.13
CA PHE A 10 -12.10 -18.71 2.52
C PHE A 10 -11.96 -17.52 3.49
N THR A 11 -10.98 -17.57 4.38
CA THR A 11 -10.71 -16.52 5.35
C THR A 11 -9.78 -15.48 4.73
N LEU A 12 -10.06 -14.20 4.97
CA LEU A 12 -9.19 -13.11 4.51
C LEU A 12 -7.79 -13.23 5.11
N LEU A 13 -6.79 -12.89 4.30
CA LEU A 13 -5.37 -13.08 4.61
C LEU A 13 -4.74 -11.86 5.27
N ASP A 14 -5.56 -10.96 5.82
CA ASP A 14 -5.18 -9.65 6.37
C ASP A 14 -4.10 -9.76 7.44
N ASN A 15 -4.22 -10.73 8.35
CA ASN A 15 -3.20 -10.99 9.39
C ASN A 15 -1.83 -11.33 8.79
N LEU A 16 -1.80 -12.11 7.70
CA LEU A 16 -0.56 -12.45 7.01
C LEU A 16 -0.02 -11.26 6.22
N ILE A 17 -0.90 -10.51 5.54
CA ILE A 17 -0.53 -9.29 4.81
C ILE A 17 0.04 -8.24 5.77
N ASN A 18 -0.61 -8.00 6.91
CA ASN A 18 -0.16 -7.11 7.99
C ASN A 18 1.23 -7.48 8.50
N LYS A 19 1.45 -8.78 8.77
CA LYS A 19 2.76 -9.28 9.17
C LYS A 19 3.82 -9.03 8.09
N LEU A 20 3.53 -9.38 6.84
CA LEU A 20 4.46 -9.20 5.73
C LEU A 20 4.75 -7.73 5.44
N LEU A 21 3.77 -6.83 5.58
CA LEU A 21 3.95 -5.38 5.45
C LEU A 21 4.86 -4.84 6.56
N LYS A 22 4.65 -5.27 7.80
CA LYS A 22 5.50 -4.92 8.93
C LYS A 22 6.95 -5.38 8.73
N ASP A 23 7.12 -6.59 8.22
CA ASP A 23 8.43 -7.22 7.98
C ASP A 23 9.10 -6.72 6.68
N SER A 24 8.32 -6.22 5.72
CA SER A 24 8.81 -5.71 4.41
C SER A 24 9.63 -4.41 4.49
N ARG A 25 9.99 -3.96 5.69
CA ARG A 25 10.94 -2.85 5.92
C ARG A 25 12.34 -3.17 5.32
N GLU A 26 12.60 -4.44 4.99
CA GLU A 26 13.83 -4.98 4.40
C GLU A 26 13.67 -5.52 2.95
N GLY A 27 12.53 -5.28 2.28
CA GLY A 27 12.44 -5.38 0.80
C GLY A 27 12.00 -6.70 0.15
N GLY A 28 11.77 -7.79 0.88
CA GLY A 28 11.48 -9.10 0.26
C GLY A 28 10.02 -9.42 -0.13
N ASN A 29 9.01 -8.77 0.46
CA ASN A 29 7.65 -9.36 0.50
C ASN A 29 6.65 -8.80 -0.51
N SER A 30 7.00 -7.78 -1.30
CA SER A 30 6.00 -7.05 -2.11
C SER A 30 5.30 -7.93 -3.15
N TYR A 31 6.05 -8.87 -3.75
CA TYR A 31 5.48 -9.84 -4.68
C TYR A 31 4.48 -10.79 -3.99
N VAL A 32 4.86 -11.32 -2.81
CA VAL A 32 4.01 -12.22 -2.01
C VAL A 32 2.74 -11.49 -1.58
N ILE A 33 2.86 -10.27 -1.05
CA ILE A 33 1.73 -9.42 -0.67
C ILE A 33 0.78 -9.22 -1.87
N SER A 34 1.33 -8.91 -3.05
CA SER A 34 0.52 -8.72 -4.26
C SER A 34 -0.27 -9.98 -4.65
N LYS A 35 0.26 -11.18 -4.39
CA LYS A 35 -0.46 -12.44 -4.64
C LYS A 35 -1.53 -12.70 -3.58
N LEU A 36 -1.25 -12.43 -2.31
CA LEU A 36 -2.24 -12.55 -1.23
C LEU A 36 -3.43 -11.60 -1.44
N LEU A 37 -3.17 -10.37 -1.90
CA LEU A 37 -4.22 -9.42 -2.23
C LEU A 37 -5.14 -9.94 -3.33
N LYS A 38 -4.60 -10.61 -4.36
CA LYS A 38 -5.44 -11.25 -5.38
C LYS A 38 -6.35 -12.32 -4.78
N VAL A 39 -5.84 -13.13 -3.85
CA VAL A 39 -6.66 -14.13 -3.16
C VAL A 39 -7.78 -13.48 -2.35
N ASN A 40 -7.49 -12.42 -1.60
CA ASN A 40 -8.51 -11.64 -0.88
C ASN A 40 -9.60 -11.10 -1.81
N VAL A 41 -9.21 -10.49 -2.95
CA VAL A 41 -10.16 -9.98 -3.95
C VAL A 41 -11.07 -11.09 -4.47
N GLU A 42 -10.53 -12.27 -4.78
CA GLU A 42 -11.36 -13.41 -5.24
C GLU A 42 -12.29 -13.92 -4.12
N ILE A 43 -11.83 -14.01 -2.87
CA ILE A 43 -12.67 -14.38 -1.72
C ILE A 43 -13.82 -13.39 -1.53
N LYS A 44 -13.54 -12.08 -1.62
CA LYS A 44 -14.54 -11.01 -1.50
C LYS A 44 -15.48 -10.93 -2.72
N LYS A 45 -15.25 -11.71 -3.77
CA LYS A 45 -15.89 -11.56 -5.09
C LYS A 45 -15.76 -10.12 -5.61
N GLY A 46 -14.58 -9.53 -5.39
CA GLY A 46 -14.29 -8.15 -5.74
C GLY A 46 -14.57 -7.88 -7.21
N ASP A 47 -15.34 -6.83 -7.45
CA ASP A 47 -15.82 -6.45 -8.77
C ASP A 47 -14.75 -5.68 -9.57
N GLU A 48 -15.11 -5.30 -10.79
CA GLU A 48 -14.25 -4.46 -11.63
C GLU A 48 -13.96 -3.10 -10.98
N LYS A 49 -14.87 -2.56 -10.16
CA LYS A 49 -14.65 -1.30 -9.44
C LYS A 49 -13.45 -1.44 -8.51
N MET A 50 -13.45 -2.43 -7.61
CA MET A 50 -12.34 -2.67 -6.68
C MET A 50 -11.01 -2.89 -7.42
N LYS A 51 -11.01 -3.71 -8.47
CA LYS A 51 -9.81 -3.97 -9.28
C LYS A 51 -9.27 -2.70 -9.92
N ASN A 52 -10.13 -1.82 -10.42
CA ASN A 52 -9.72 -0.57 -11.04
C ASN A 52 -9.26 0.48 -10.01
N THR A 53 -9.91 0.55 -8.84
CA THR A 53 -9.45 1.41 -7.73
C THR A 53 -8.09 0.94 -7.19
N MET A 54 -7.83 -0.37 -7.10
CA MET A 54 -6.50 -0.88 -6.75
C MET A 54 -5.44 -0.48 -7.79
N LYS A 55 -5.74 -0.52 -9.09
CA LYS A 55 -4.83 -0.01 -10.13
C LYS A 55 -4.59 1.49 -9.98
N ALA A 56 -5.62 2.26 -9.65
CA ALA A 56 -5.50 3.70 -9.38
C ALA A 56 -4.62 3.98 -8.15
N ALA A 57 -4.77 3.21 -7.08
CA ALA A 57 -3.91 3.28 -5.90
C ALA A 57 -2.45 2.95 -6.22
N PHE A 58 -2.19 1.89 -6.99
CA PHE A 58 -0.85 1.56 -7.47
C PHE A 58 -0.23 2.70 -8.29
N ALA A 59 -0.96 3.23 -9.26
CA ALA A 59 -0.50 4.32 -10.11
C ALA A 59 -0.23 5.60 -9.31
N CYS A 60 -1.08 5.91 -8.33
CA CYS A 60 -0.92 7.05 -7.45
C CYS A 60 0.35 6.93 -6.59
N ALA A 61 0.62 5.74 -6.02
CA ALA A 61 1.86 5.50 -5.28
C ALA A 61 3.10 5.74 -6.15
N LYS A 62 3.08 5.26 -7.40
CA LYS A 62 4.15 5.51 -8.37
C LYS A 62 4.33 7.01 -8.64
N GLN A 63 3.23 7.72 -8.91
CA GLN A 63 3.27 9.18 -9.16
C GLN A 63 3.86 9.95 -7.98
N ILE A 64 3.53 9.59 -6.74
CA ILE A 64 4.09 10.23 -5.54
C ILE A 64 5.61 10.04 -5.46
N VAL A 65 6.11 8.84 -5.78
CA VAL A 65 7.55 8.54 -5.75
C VAL A 65 8.30 9.21 -6.89
N ASP A 66 7.70 9.23 -8.09
CA ASP A 66 8.32 9.79 -9.29
C ASP A 66 8.22 11.33 -9.36
N LYS A 67 7.35 11.96 -8.56
CA LYS A 67 7.16 13.42 -8.55
C LYS A 67 8.45 14.11 -8.14
N LYS A 68 8.88 15.08 -8.94
CA LYS A 68 10.06 15.90 -8.69
C LYS A 68 9.70 17.35 -8.41
N ASP A 69 10.58 18.00 -7.64
CA ASP A 69 10.65 19.43 -7.40
C ASP A 69 12.02 19.91 -7.92
N GLY A 70 12.03 20.37 -9.17
CA GLY A 70 13.26 20.51 -9.95
C GLY A 70 13.96 19.16 -10.18
N ASN A 71 15.23 19.06 -9.78
CA ASN A 71 16.04 17.84 -9.95
C ASN A 71 15.95 16.85 -8.77
N LYS A 72 15.18 17.19 -7.73
CA LYS A 72 15.06 16.38 -6.51
C LYS A 72 13.68 15.72 -6.44
N PRO A 73 13.54 14.54 -5.82
CA PRO A 73 12.24 14.01 -5.47
C PRO A 73 11.47 15.01 -4.60
N ARG A 74 10.20 15.26 -4.92
CA ARG A 74 9.31 16.11 -4.11
C ARG A 74 9.17 15.53 -2.70
N VAL A 75 9.07 14.21 -2.61
CA VAL A 75 9.09 13.47 -1.35
C VAL A 75 10.39 12.71 -1.23
N SER A 76 11.23 13.11 -0.28
CA SER A 76 12.51 12.43 -0.04
C SER A 76 12.29 11.00 0.47
N ASP A 77 13.27 10.12 0.22
CA ASP A 77 13.21 8.71 0.64
C ASP A 77 12.96 8.56 2.15
N THR A 78 13.60 9.41 2.98
CA THR A 78 13.39 9.41 4.44
C THR A 78 11.95 9.78 4.80
N LYS A 79 11.38 10.77 4.11
CA LYS A 79 10.00 11.20 4.35
C LYS A 79 9.01 10.14 3.86
N LEU A 80 9.24 9.55 2.68
CA LEU A 80 8.47 8.41 2.17
C LEU A 80 8.48 7.24 3.17
N LYS A 81 9.66 6.87 3.69
CA LYS A 81 9.79 5.82 4.72
C LYS A 81 8.98 6.14 5.97
N SER A 82 8.98 7.41 6.41
CA SER A 82 8.17 7.86 7.54
C SER A 82 6.67 7.70 7.27
N TYR A 83 6.18 8.16 6.11
CA TYR A 83 4.78 8.01 5.72
C TYR A 83 4.37 6.54 5.59
N CYS A 84 5.16 5.71 4.88
CA CYS A 84 4.91 4.27 4.76
C CYS A 84 4.80 3.61 6.14
N THR A 85 5.73 3.90 7.06
CA THR A 85 5.71 3.32 8.41
C THR A 85 4.43 3.70 9.17
N LYS A 86 4.02 4.96 9.08
CA LYS A 86 2.80 5.46 9.74
C LYS A 86 1.54 4.83 9.15
N LEU A 87 1.46 4.73 7.82
CA LEU A 87 0.33 4.10 7.12
C LEU A 87 0.23 2.59 7.47
N ILE A 88 1.35 1.87 7.47
CA ILE A 88 1.39 0.45 7.85
C ILE A 88 0.90 0.28 9.30
N ASN A 89 1.40 1.10 10.23
CA ASN A 89 1.00 1.00 11.62
C ASN A 89 -0.50 1.30 11.82
N ALA A 90 -1.03 2.28 11.10
CA ALA A 90 -2.46 2.61 11.15
C ALA A 90 -3.32 1.43 10.67
N ILE A 91 -2.94 0.74 9.58
CA ILE A 91 -3.65 -0.46 9.13
C ILE A 91 -3.55 -1.59 10.16
N ILE A 92 -2.37 -1.83 10.75
CA ILE A 92 -2.16 -2.93 11.71
C ILE A 92 -2.97 -2.73 13.00
N LEU A 93 -3.20 -1.48 13.39
CA LEU A 93 -3.95 -1.11 14.60
C LEU A 93 -5.44 -0.89 14.31
N ASP A 94 -5.89 -1.14 13.08
CA ASP A 94 -7.23 -0.84 12.58
C ASP A 94 -7.67 0.63 12.84
N ASP A 95 -6.70 1.55 12.87
CA ASP A 95 -6.93 2.99 13.06
C ASP A 95 -7.08 3.69 11.70
N TYR A 96 -8.24 3.48 11.08
CA TYR A 96 -8.51 3.93 9.72
C TYR A 96 -8.63 5.45 9.60
N ASP A 97 -9.15 6.12 10.62
CA ASP A 97 -9.17 7.59 10.69
C ASP A 97 -7.75 8.15 10.61
N GLN A 98 -6.82 7.54 11.35
CA GLN A 98 -5.42 7.94 11.30
C GLN A 98 -4.79 7.62 9.94
N PHE A 99 -5.11 6.46 9.34
CA PHE A 99 -4.67 6.16 7.98
C PHE A 99 -5.08 7.24 6.99
N GLN A 100 -6.36 7.61 6.98
CA GLN A 100 -6.93 8.62 6.08
C GLN A 100 -6.27 9.98 6.28
N LYS A 101 -6.07 10.43 7.53
CA LYS A 101 -5.34 11.67 7.84
C LYS A 101 -3.90 11.65 7.32
N ILE A 102 -3.20 10.54 7.49
CA ILE A 102 -1.82 10.39 6.99
C ILE A 102 -1.81 10.42 5.45
N LEU A 103 -2.76 9.75 4.81
CA LEU A 103 -2.90 9.71 3.35
C LEU A 103 -3.14 11.10 2.75
N ILE A 104 -4.07 11.88 3.33
CA ILE A 104 -4.35 13.26 2.90
C ILE A 104 -3.10 14.12 3.05
N ASN A 105 -2.41 14.01 4.20
CA ASN A 105 -1.18 14.76 4.43
C ASN A 105 -0.07 14.40 3.44
N LEU A 106 0.06 13.13 3.06
CA LEU A 106 1.01 12.69 2.03
C LEU A 106 0.61 13.24 0.65
N SER A 107 -0.68 13.14 0.29
CA SER A 107 -1.23 13.65 -0.98
C SER A 107 -0.96 15.14 -1.15
N ASN A 108 -1.24 15.93 -0.11
CA ASN A 108 -0.99 17.38 -0.10
C ASN A 108 0.51 17.70 -0.18
N TYR A 109 1.35 16.99 0.57
CA TYR A 109 2.80 17.20 0.55
C TYR A 109 3.41 16.85 -0.82
N ALA A 110 2.94 15.76 -1.44
CA ALA A 110 3.41 15.31 -2.74
C ALA A 110 2.80 16.10 -3.92
N GLU A 111 1.73 16.87 -3.67
CA GLU A 111 0.90 17.50 -4.72
C GLU A 111 0.40 16.49 -5.76
N VAL A 112 -0.01 15.32 -5.28
CA VAL A 112 -0.58 14.24 -6.09
C VAL A 112 -1.93 13.87 -5.49
N PRO A 113 -3.05 14.18 -6.17
CA PRO A 113 -4.39 13.82 -5.70
C PRO A 113 -4.58 12.31 -5.61
N CYS A 114 -4.90 11.80 -4.41
CA CYS A 114 -5.20 10.39 -4.18
C CYS A 114 -6.69 10.10 -4.43
N GLY A 115 -7.16 10.14 -5.67
CA GLY A 115 -8.58 9.95 -6.00
C GLY A 115 -9.19 8.62 -5.54
N PHE A 116 -8.37 7.56 -5.42
CA PHE A 116 -8.81 6.27 -4.86
C PHE A 116 -9.24 6.35 -3.38
N ALA A 117 -8.87 7.43 -2.67
CA ALA A 117 -9.12 7.57 -1.25
C ALA A 117 -10.61 7.70 -0.92
N TYR A 118 -11.45 8.16 -1.86
CA TYR A 118 -12.90 8.27 -1.63
C TYR A 118 -13.54 6.92 -1.31
N ASP A 119 -13.16 5.84 -2.01
CA ASP A 119 -13.66 4.50 -1.70
C ASP A 119 -13.24 4.04 -0.28
N LEU A 120 -12.05 4.45 0.18
CA LEU A 120 -11.57 4.19 1.55
C LEU A 120 -12.24 5.06 2.62
N PHE A 121 -12.74 6.23 2.23
CA PHE A 121 -13.48 7.14 3.13
C PHE A 121 -14.92 6.69 3.31
N GLU A 122 -15.53 6.11 2.27
CA GLU A 122 -16.87 5.54 2.30
C GLU A 122 -16.91 4.23 3.11
N ASP A 123 -16.02 3.28 2.81
CA ASP A 123 -15.93 1.99 3.51
C ASP A 123 -14.50 1.46 3.50
N PHE A 124 -13.77 1.69 4.59
CA PHE A 124 -12.38 1.25 4.68
C PHE A 124 -12.25 -0.28 4.76
N GLU A 125 -13.11 -0.95 5.53
CA GLU A 125 -13.00 -2.39 5.79
C GLU A 125 -13.31 -3.19 4.51
N GLY A 126 -14.36 -2.80 3.80
CA GLY A 126 -14.71 -3.38 2.50
C GLY A 126 -13.61 -3.18 1.47
N ASN A 127 -12.93 -2.03 1.50
CA ASN A 127 -11.93 -1.61 0.52
C ASN A 127 -10.47 -1.76 0.98
N LYS A 128 -10.21 -2.52 2.04
CA LYS A 128 -8.87 -2.64 2.67
C LYS A 128 -7.77 -3.07 1.68
N GLU A 129 -8.09 -3.82 0.63
CA GLU A 129 -7.16 -4.21 -0.45
C GLU A 129 -6.61 -3.01 -1.23
N ILE A 130 -7.37 -1.92 -1.36
CA ILE A 130 -6.93 -0.67 -2.00
C ILE A 130 -5.84 -0.02 -1.13
N ALA A 131 -6.07 0.06 0.18
CA ALA A 131 -5.09 0.60 1.14
C ALA A 131 -3.80 -0.24 1.14
N TYR A 132 -3.93 -1.57 1.20
CA TYR A 132 -2.79 -2.48 1.09
C TYR A 132 -2.03 -2.32 -0.22
N THR A 133 -2.73 -2.19 -1.34
CA THR A 133 -2.11 -1.99 -2.65
C THR A 133 -1.29 -0.70 -2.67
N PHE A 134 -1.86 0.40 -2.18
CA PHE A 134 -1.17 1.69 -2.10
C PHE A 134 0.13 1.59 -1.29
N VAL A 135 0.03 1.09 -0.05
CA VAL A 135 1.16 1.02 0.88
C VAL A 135 2.24 0.05 0.39
N ASN A 136 1.84 -1.12 -0.13
CA ASN A 136 2.78 -2.08 -0.70
C ASN A 136 3.54 -1.48 -1.89
N SER A 137 2.85 -0.70 -2.73
CA SER A 137 3.44 -0.05 -3.89
C SER A 137 4.42 1.04 -3.49
N LEU A 138 4.05 1.91 -2.55
CA LEU A 138 4.95 2.93 -1.99
C LEU A 138 6.22 2.29 -1.40
N ASN A 139 6.08 1.19 -0.66
CA ASN A 139 7.22 0.51 -0.05
C ASN A 139 8.10 -0.21 -1.08
N ARG A 140 7.51 -0.74 -2.17
CA ARG A 140 8.27 -1.37 -3.27
C ARG A 140 9.16 -0.37 -4.00
N TYR A 141 8.59 0.78 -4.40
CA TYR A 141 9.34 1.77 -5.19
C TYR A 141 10.49 2.39 -4.40
N LYS A 142 10.36 2.49 -3.07
CA LYS A 142 11.49 2.83 -2.20
C LYS A 142 12.69 1.90 -2.39
N ASN A 143 12.48 0.59 -2.41
CA ASN A 143 13.57 -0.38 -2.38
C ASN A 143 14.24 -0.51 -3.76
N ASN A 144 13.47 -0.38 -4.84
CA ASN A 144 14.02 -0.40 -6.20
C ASN A 144 14.90 0.83 -6.52
N ASN A 145 14.66 1.97 -5.87
CA ASN A 145 15.52 3.16 -6.02
C ASN A 145 16.84 3.05 -5.24
N GLN A 146 17.02 2.04 -4.38
CA GLN A 146 18.27 1.77 -3.68
C GLN A 146 19.19 0.85 -4.49
N GLU A 147 18.65 -0.11 -5.25
CA GLU A 147 19.44 -1.05 -6.08
C GLU A 147 20.16 -0.38 -7.27
N GLY A 148 19.79 0.86 -7.63
CA GLY A 148 20.42 1.63 -8.70
C GLY A 148 21.61 2.51 -8.28
N LYS A 149 22.05 2.47 -7.00
CA LYS A 149 23.14 3.32 -6.48
C LYS A 149 24.43 2.58 -6.09
N ASP A 150 24.45 1.25 -6.19
CA ASP A 150 25.62 0.44 -5.84
C ASP A 150 26.41 -0.05 -7.08
N ASN A 151 26.07 0.45 -8.28
CA ASN A 151 26.74 0.13 -9.55
C ASN A 151 27.23 1.40 -10.29
N GLU A 152 27.84 2.35 -9.58
CA GLU A 152 28.62 3.43 -10.20
C GLU A 152 30.03 3.48 -9.60
#